data_AF-A0A922SN94-F1
#
_entry.id   AF-A0A922SN94-F1
#
_cell.length_a   1.000
_cell.length_b   1.000
_cell.length_c   1.000
_cell.angle_alpha   90.00
_cell.angle_beta   90.00
_cell.angle_gamma   90.00
#
_symmetry.space_group_name_H-M   'P 1'
#
loop_
_entity.id
_entity.type
_entity.pdbx_description
1 polymer ?
#
loop_
_entity_poly.entity_id
_entity_poly.type
_entity_poly.pdbx_seq_one_letter_code
_entity_poly.pdbx_strand_id
1 'polypeptide(L)'
;MTEEDKRKILQQVELFRREKMTFDNEVAKWDDAGNDIIMLAKHMCMIMLEMTDFTRGRGPLKTTMDVINAAKKISEAGTKLDKLTREIAEQ
;
A
#
# COMPACT_ATOMS: atom_id res chain seq x y z
N MET A 1 8.16 0.57 -23.61
CA MET A 1 8.71 1.31 -22.45
C MET A 1 10.14 1.69 -22.77
N THR A 2 10.44 2.98 -22.80
CA THR A 2 11.79 3.49 -23.10
C THR A 2 12.73 3.29 -21.92
N GLU A 3 14.04 3.42 -22.13
CA GLU A 3 15.01 3.41 -21.02
C GLU A 3 14.83 4.59 -20.06
N GLU A 4 14.34 5.73 -20.57
CA GLU A 4 13.98 6.88 -19.74
C GLU A 4 12.80 6.56 -18.82
N ASP A 5 11.74 5.92 -19.35
CA ASP A 5 10.59 5.50 -18.55
C ASP A 5 10.98 4.51 -17.47
N LYS A 6 11.82 3.52 -17.81
CA LYS A 6 12.36 2.57 -16.82
C LYS A 6 13.12 3.27 -15.71
N ARG A 7 13.95 4.27 -16.05
CA ARG A 7 14.70 5.05 -15.06
C ARG A 7 13.77 5.85 -14.14
N LYS A 8 12.74 6.49 -14.69
CA LYS A 8 11.72 7.21 -13.90
C LYS A 8 10.96 6.27 -12.97
N ILE A 9 10.55 5.11 -13.46
CA ILE A 9 9.88 4.07 -12.64
C ILE A 9 10.79 3.65 -11.48
N LEU A 10 12.07 3.37 -11.74
CA LEU A 10 13.01 2.98 -10.68
C LEU A 10 13.20 4.07 -9.63
N GLN A 11 13.27 5.34 -10.03
CA GLN A 11 13.33 6.46 -9.09
C GLN A 11 12.07 6.55 -8.22
N GLN A 12 10.88 6.43 -8.81
CA GLN A 12 9.63 6.47 -8.07
C GLN A 12 9.47 5.27 -7.12
N VAL A 13 9.90 4.08 -7.54
CA VAL A 13 9.92 2.88 -6.70
C VAL A 13 10.85 3.05 -5.51
N GLU A 14 11.99 3.73 -5.68
CA GLU A 14 12.91 4.01 -4.59
C GLU A 14 12.33 5.01 -3.58
N LEU A 15 11.63 6.04 -4.05
CA LEU A 15 10.88 6.95 -3.17
C LEU A 15 9.82 6.20 -2.39
N PHE A 16 9.03 5.35 -3.06
CA PHE A 16 8.03 4.51 -2.42
C PHE A 16 8.63 3.61 -1.33
N ARG A 17 9.81 2.99 -1.59
CA ARG A 17 10.49 2.16 -0.59
C ARG A 17 10.90 2.92 0.66
N ARG A 18 11.32 4.18 0.53
CA ARG A 18 11.68 5.03 1.66
C ARG A 18 10.46 5.32 2.54
N GLU A 19 9.35 5.71 1.93
CA GLU A 19 8.08 5.91 2.66
C GLU A 19 7.59 4.62 3.31
N LYS A 20 7.70 3.50 2.60
CA LYS A 20 7.37 2.18 3.15
C LYS A 20 8.24 1.82 4.36
N MET A 21 9.50 2.19 4.37
CA MET A 21 10.39 1.96 5.53
C MET A 21 9.96 2.79 6.75
N THR A 22 9.56 4.05 6.54
CA THR A 22 8.98 4.87 7.62
C THR A 22 7.70 4.22 8.16
N PHE A 23 6.84 3.74 7.27
CA PHE A 23 5.63 3.01 7.63
C PHE A 23 5.93 1.73 8.43
N ASP A 24 6.86 0.89 7.97
CA ASP A 24 7.27 -0.34 8.65
C ASP A 24 7.73 -0.06 10.09
N ASN A 25 8.55 0.98 10.26
CA ASN A 25 9.07 1.38 11.58
C ASN A 25 7.95 1.82 12.52
N GLU A 26 6.88 2.42 12.01
CA GLU A 26 5.72 2.80 12.83
C GLU A 26 4.90 1.57 13.20
N VAL A 27 4.51 0.75 12.22
CA VAL A 27 3.65 -0.42 12.50
C VAL A 27 4.34 -1.50 13.32
N ALA A 28 5.68 -1.55 13.33
CA ALA A 28 6.45 -2.48 14.15
C ALA A 28 6.38 -2.16 15.67
N LYS A 29 5.94 -0.96 16.05
CA LYS A 29 5.78 -0.57 17.46
C LYS A 29 4.53 -1.19 18.10
N TRP A 30 3.62 -1.71 17.29
CA TRP A 30 2.29 -2.12 17.72
C TRP A 30 2.08 -3.61 17.43
N ASP A 31 1.50 -4.31 18.40
CA ASP A 31 0.91 -5.64 18.16
C ASP A 31 -0.35 -5.47 17.30
N ASP A 32 -0.53 -6.33 16.30
CA ASP A 32 -1.71 -6.31 15.44
C ASP A 32 -2.87 -7.15 16.00
N ALA A 33 -2.64 -7.90 17.08
CA ALA A 33 -3.71 -8.60 17.80
C ALA A 33 -4.70 -7.60 18.42
N GLY A 34 -5.87 -7.47 17.79
CA GLY A 34 -6.94 -6.58 18.25
C GLY A 34 -6.80 -5.12 17.82
N ASN A 35 -5.84 -4.78 16.96
CA ASN A 35 -5.70 -3.45 16.39
C ASN A 35 -6.01 -3.45 14.87
N ASP A 36 -7.29 -3.29 14.57
CA ASP A 36 -7.80 -3.30 13.20
C ASP A 36 -7.21 -2.16 12.33
N ILE A 37 -6.83 -1.03 12.94
CA ILE A 37 -6.16 0.08 12.23
C ILE A 37 -4.81 -0.39 11.69
N ILE A 38 -3.99 -1.02 12.54
CA ILE A 38 -2.67 -1.53 12.13
C ILE A 38 -2.82 -2.65 11.10
N MET A 39 -3.80 -3.54 11.29
CA MET A 39 -4.08 -4.63 10.34
C MET A 39 -4.48 -4.09 8.96
N LEU A 40 -5.41 -3.14 8.91
CA LEU A 40 -5.86 -2.51 7.65
C LEU A 40 -4.72 -1.77 6.96
N ALA A 41 -3.92 -1.03 7.72
CA ALA A 41 -2.77 -0.30 7.19
C ALA A 41 -1.73 -1.25 6.57
N LYS A 42 -1.39 -2.35 7.26
CA LYS A 42 -0.50 -3.40 6.73
C LYS A 42 -1.06 -4.04 5.46
N HIS A 43 -2.37 -4.32 5.43
CA HIS A 43 -3.05 -4.87 4.25
C HIS A 43 -2.98 -3.93 3.04
N MET A 44 -3.26 -2.63 3.24
CA MET A 44 -3.13 -1.62 2.19
C MET A 44 -1.69 -1.50 1.69
N CYS A 45 -0.70 -1.52 2.58
CA CYS A 45 0.73 -1.50 2.22
C CYS A 45 1.12 -2.69 1.35
N MET A 46 0.64 -3.89 1.67
CA MET A 46 0.86 -5.09 0.85
C MET A 46 0.34 -4.93 -0.57
N ILE A 47 -0.88 -4.41 -0.74
CA ILE A 47 -1.46 -4.21 -2.08
C ILE A 47 -0.67 -3.14 -2.85
N MET A 48 -0.26 -2.05 -2.20
CA MET A 48 0.57 -1.02 -2.83
C MET A 48 1.92 -1.57 -3.31
N LEU A 49 2.53 -2.52 -2.59
CA LEU A 49 3.74 -3.21 -3.03
C LEU A 49 3.50 -4.03 -4.30
N GLU A 50 2.39 -4.77 -4.39
CA GLU A 50 2.03 -5.54 -5.59
C GLU A 50 1.80 -4.62 -6.79
N MET A 51 1.14 -3.48 -6.59
CA MET A 51 0.93 -2.47 -7.63
C MET A 51 2.25 -1.82 -8.07
N THR A 52 3.17 -1.57 -7.14
CA THR A 52 4.50 -1.03 -7.44
C THR A 52 5.35 -2.04 -8.22
N ASP A 53 5.26 -3.33 -7.88
CA ASP A 53 5.90 -4.42 -8.60
C ASP A 53 5.41 -4.55 -10.03
N PHE A 54 4.10 -4.35 -10.25
CA PHE A 54 3.51 -4.37 -11.58
C PHE A 54 4.16 -3.34 -12.52
N THR A 55 4.48 -2.14 -12.04
CA THR A 55 5.16 -1.10 -12.86
C THR A 55 6.53 -1.55 -13.38
N ARG A 56 7.14 -2.54 -12.73
CA ARG A 56 8.43 -3.13 -13.09
C ARG A 56 8.30 -4.46 -13.84
N GLY A 57 7.08 -4.88 -14.17
CA GLY A 57 6.79 -6.17 -14.78
C GLY A 57 7.00 -7.36 -13.84
N ARG A 58 6.87 -7.16 -12.52
CA ARG A 58 7.04 -8.19 -11.49
C ARG A 58 5.75 -8.37 -10.68
N GLY A 59 5.76 -9.34 -9.78
CA GLY A 59 4.68 -9.54 -8.81
C GLY A 59 3.48 -10.33 -9.35
N PRO A 60 2.41 -10.41 -8.54
CA PRO A 60 1.26 -11.27 -8.82
C PRO A 60 0.27 -10.68 -9.84
N LEU A 61 0.19 -9.34 -9.94
CA LEU A 61 -0.71 -8.66 -10.88
C LEU A 61 -0.19 -8.81 -12.31
N LYS A 62 -1.06 -9.18 -13.26
CA LYS A 62 -0.66 -9.45 -14.66
C LYS A 62 -1.31 -8.52 -15.65
N THR A 63 -2.50 -8.02 -15.33
CA THR A 63 -3.30 -7.20 -16.22
C THR A 63 -3.62 -5.85 -15.61
N THR A 64 -3.94 -4.86 -16.45
CA THR A 64 -4.46 -3.58 -15.99
C THR A 64 -5.73 -3.74 -15.14
N MET A 65 -6.55 -4.75 -15.43
CA MET A 65 -7.74 -5.06 -14.63
C MET A 65 -7.38 -5.50 -13.21
N ASP A 66 -6.31 -6.28 -13.03
CA ASP A 66 -5.82 -6.68 -11.70
C ASP A 66 -5.41 -5.45 -10.89
N VAL A 67 -4.73 -4.48 -11.52
CA VAL A 67 -4.32 -3.22 -10.88
C VAL A 67 -5.54 -2.37 -10.49
N ILE A 68 -6.56 -2.29 -11.36
CA ILE A 68 -7.82 -1.60 -11.06
C ILE A 68 -8.52 -2.25 -9.85
N ASN A 69 -8.56 -3.58 -9.80
CA ASN A 69 -9.17 -4.30 -8.68
C ASN A 69 -8.36 -4.16 -7.39
N ALA A 70 -7.02 -4.14 -7.48
CA ALA A 70 -6.14 -3.84 -6.35
C ALA A 70 -6.43 -2.44 -5.77
N ALA A 71 -6.57 -1.43 -6.63
CA ALA A 71 -6.94 -0.07 -6.20
C ALA A 71 -8.31 -0.02 -5.51
N LYS A 72 -9.31 -0.77 -6.01
CA LYS A 72 -10.62 -0.89 -5.34
C LYS A 72 -10.50 -1.48 -3.94
N LYS A 73 -9.71 -2.55 -3.77
CA LYS A 73 -9.45 -3.15 -2.45
C LYS A 73 -8.80 -2.17 -1.48
N ILE A 74 -7.84 -1.37 -1.95
CA ILE A 74 -7.25 -0.28 -1.14
C ILE A 74 -8.32 0.73 -0.73
N SER A 75 -9.19 1.14 -1.65
CA SER A 75 -10.28 2.06 -1.35
C SER A 75 -11.22 1.52 -0.27
N GLU A 76 -11.63 0.25 -0.38
CA GLU A 76 -12.50 -0.41 0.61
C GLU A 76 -11.84 -0.50 1.99
N ALA A 77 -10.55 -0.87 2.05
CA ALA A 77 -9.78 -0.89 3.29
C ALA A 77 -9.63 0.52 3.88
N GLY A 78 -9.39 1.53 3.04
CA GLY A 78 -9.31 2.94 3.43
C GLY A 78 -10.62 3.48 4.01
N THR A 79 -11.78 3.09 3.46
CA THR A 79 -13.09 3.46 4.04
C THR A 79 -13.30 2.85 5.43
N LYS A 80 -12.88 1.59 5.64
CA LYS A 80 -12.95 0.95 6.96
C LYS A 80 -12.02 1.63 7.96
N LEU A 81 -10.80 1.96 7.52
CA LEU A 81 -9.80 2.66 8.34
C LEU A 81 -10.32 4.04 8.76
N ASP A 82 -10.87 4.83 7.82
CA ASP A 82 -11.44 6.15 8.10
C ASP A 82 -12.54 6.06 9.17
N LYS A 83 -13.46 5.11 9.04
CA LYS A 83 -14.51 4.88 10.05
C LYS A 83 -13.94 4.64 11.45
N LEU A 84 -12.99 3.71 11.59
CA LEU A 84 -12.36 3.42 12.89
C LEU A 84 -11.64 4.65 13.46
N THR A 85 -10.93 5.40 12.63
CA THR A 85 -10.23 6.61 13.09
C THR A 85 -11.19 7.72 13.53
N ARG A 86 -12.36 7.85 12.90
CA ARG A 86 -13.41 8.79 13.33
C ARG A 86 -14.01 8.40 14.67
N GLU A 87 -14.33 7.12 14.86
CA GLU A 87 -14.82 6.61 16.14
C GLU A 87 -13.83 6.82 17.29
N ILE A 88 -12.53 6.81 17.01
CA ILE A 88 -11.48 7.15 18.00
C ILE A 88 -11.39 8.66 18.23
N ALA A 89 -11.56 9.47 17.19
CA ALA A 89 -11.53 10.93 17.32
C ALA A 89 -12.75 11.49 18.08
N GLU A 90 -13.84 10.74 18.11
CA GLU A 90 -15.07 11.07 18.86
C GLU A 90 -15.07 10.56 20.32
N GLN A 91 -14.03 9.80 20.73
CA GLN A 91 -13.81 9.38 22.12
C GLN A 91 -13.08 10.45 22.93
#